data_AF-A0A267FAV3-F1
#
_entry.id   AF-A0A267FAV3-F1
#
_cell.length_a   1.000
_cell.length_b   1.000
_cell.length_c   1.000
_cell.angle_alpha   90.00
_cell.angle_beta   90.00
_cell.angle_gamma   90.00
#
_symmetry.space_group_name_H-M   'P 1'
#
loop_
_entity.id
_entity.type
_entity.pdbx_description
1 polymer ?
#
loop_
_entity_poly.entity_id
_entity_poly.type
_entity_poly.pdbx_seq_one_letter_code
_entity_poly.pdbx_strand_id
1 'polypeptide(L)'
;MKVSDLIAELLNAAEKSAEMARAIRREESLFQLLIEEKTGDDKGRRFGFDFKTLADVIIQEMIRRDLEKKFPGMGKRVTGEENNKFTNTVGEAVTLEIKDNKKKTTSTLMKILDGNERAAGVLANLVHEEMNLPRPAELQAFEQLQLDKKAIGVWVDPIDGTAEYITGNRDPEFKPGENISQNGLPNVTVLVGVYEKATGQPLIGVINQPFFHTADGKSWTGRMVWGACIGDTKVTCIPASRRDVQMSEGGKHAVLTSMSDCKKLGTYLCESFEILTAPGAGYKLLCVIDRLCSAYVLSKDNTYRWDTCAPHAILKALGGGVVQFKGLLASDLSPGKRDQSLREQQITYHKSEPKANGSNAWCNAQGVIAYYDQEVLLALAEHLSRK
;
A
#
# COMPACT_ATOMS: atom_id res chain seq x y z
N MET A 1 -12.59 -5.02 -20.18
CA MET A 1 -11.83 -3.75 -20.31
C MET A 1 -10.40 -4.11 -20.66
N LYS A 2 -9.70 -3.30 -21.46
CA LYS A 2 -8.28 -3.56 -21.76
C LYS A 2 -7.45 -3.42 -20.48
N VAL A 3 -6.51 -4.33 -20.29
CA VAL A 3 -5.62 -4.31 -19.13
C VAL A 3 -4.67 -3.12 -19.19
N SER A 4 -4.12 -2.81 -20.37
CA SER A 4 -3.23 -1.64 -20.56
C SER A 4 -3.91 -0.33 -20.14
N ASP A 5 -5.17 -0.14 -20.52
CA ASP A 5 -5.95 1.04 -20.12
C ASP A 5 -6.23 1.08 -18.61
N LEU A 6 -6.51 -0.07 -17.99
CA LEU A 6 -6.72 -0.14 -16.54
C LEU A 6 -5.45 0.24 -15.78
N ILE A 7 -4.29 -0.33 -16.17
CA ILE A 7 -3.01 0.01 -15.52
C ILE A 7 -2.73 1.50 -15.70
N ALA A 8 -2.87 2.06 -16.90
CA ALA A 8 -2.66 3.49 -17.15
C ALA A 8 -3.53 4.39 -16.25
N GLU A 9 -4.80 4.03 -16.06
CA GLU A 9 -5.70 4.78 -15.17
C GLU A 9 -5.30 4.65 -13.69
N LEU A 10 -4.85 3.47 -13.25
CA LEU A 10 -4.35 3.27 -11.88
C LEU A 10 -3.08 4.09 -11.61
N LEU A 11 -2.19 4.23 -12.62
CA LEU A 11 -1.01 5.09 -12.52
C LEU A 11 -1.42 6.57 -12.37
N ASN A 12 -2.34 7.05 -13.22
CA ASN A 12 -2.88 8.41 -13.11
C ASN A 12 -3.50 8.66 -11.73
N ALA A 13 -4.34 7.73 -11.27
CA ALA A 13 -5.00 7.85 -9.97
C ALA A 13 -3.97 7.87 -8.83
N ALA A 14 -2.95 7.01 -8.85
CA ALA A 14 -1.91 6.97 -7.83
C ALA A 14 -1.04 8.24 -7.80
N GLU A 15 -0.69 8.83 -8.94
CA GLU A 15 0.02 10.11 -8.97
C GLU A 15 -0.84 11.26 -8.48
N LYS A 16 -2.11 11.29 -8.88
CA LYS A 16 -3.05 12.28 -8.39
C LYS A 16 -3.19 12.21 -6.86
N SER A 17 -3.23 11.01 -6.30
CA SER A 17 -3.22 10.78 -4.85
C SER A 17 -1.94 11.28 -4.18
N ALA A 18 -0.78 11.04 -4.78
CA ALA A 18 0.49 11.54 -4.28
C ALA A 18 0.56 13.08 -4.33
N GLU A 19 0.06 13.69 -5.40
CA GLU A 19 -0.01 15.14 -5.52
C GLU A 19 -0.97 15.74 -4.49
N MET A 20 -2.10 15.07 -4.24
CA MET A 20 -3.02 15.44 -3.18
C MET A 20 -2.34 15.41 -1.80
N ALA A 21 -1.63 14.32 -1.48
CA ALA A 21 -0.88 14.19 -0.23
C ALA A 21 0.20 15.27 -0.06
N ARG A 22 0.94 15.60 -1.14
CA ARG A 22 1.93 16.70 -1.14
C ARG A 22 1.29 18.07 -1.01
N ALA A 23 0.19 18.33 -1.71
CA ALA A 23 -0.53 19.60 -1.67
C ALA A 23 -1.09 19.90 -0.28
N ILE A 24 -1.66 18.88 0.39
CA ILE A 24 -2.13 19.02 1.77
C ILE A 24 -0.99 19.40 2.71
N ARG A 25 0.17 18.75 2.60
CA ARG A 25 1.33 19.09 3.44
C ARG A 25 1.98 20.44 3.13
N ARG A 26 1.82 20.98 1.91
CA ARG A 26 2.32 22.32 1.57
C ARG A 26 1.49 23.43 2.23
N GLU A 27 0.21 23.18 2.49
CA GLU A 27 -0.70 24.13 3.10
C GLU A 27 -0.88 23.80 4.59
N GLU A 28 -0.06 24.39 5.47
CA GLU A 28 -0.08 24.09 6.91
C GLU A 28 -1.48 24.24 7.55
N SER A 29 -2.20 25.29 7.17
CA SER A 29 -3.59 25.51 7.63
C SER A 29 -4.54 24.40 7.18
N LEU A 30 -4.36 23.85 5.98
CA LEU A 30 -5.15 22.72 5.49
C LEU A 30 -4.76 21.45 6.23
N PHE A 31 -3.47 21.19 6.39
CA PHE A 31 -2.96 20.01 7.07
C PHE A 31 -3.50 19.87 8.52
N GLN A 32 -3.48 20.95 9.32
CA GLN A 32 -3.98 20.93 10.70
C GLN A 32 -5.50 20.65 10.78
N LEU A 33 -6.27 21.07 9.77
CA LEU A 33 -7.72 20.84 9.72
C LEU A 33 -8.08 19.40 9.37
N LEU A 34 -7.15 18.65 8.79
CA LEU A 34 -7.43 17.32 8.23
C LEU A 34 -7.02 16.19 9.17
N ILE A 35 -6.50 16.47 10.37
CA ILE A 35 -6.09 15.46 11.33
C ILE A 35 -7.23 15.22 12.32
N GLU A 36 -7.82 14.03 12.30
CA GLU A 36 -8.82 13.59 13.27
C GLU A 36 -8.37 12.26 13.91
N GLU A 37 -8.50 12.11 15.23
CA GLU A 37 -8.19 10.84 15.90
C GLU A 37 -9.34 9.84 15.69
N LYS A 38 -9.05 8.63 15.20
CA LYS A 38 -10.00 7.51 15.07
C LYS A 38 -10.55 7.14 16.45
N THR A 39 -11.87 7.07 16.56
CA THR A 39 -12.61 6.64 17.76
C THR A 39 -13.49 5.43 17.47
N GLY A 40 -13.80 4.62 18.49
CA GLY A 40 -14.74 3.50 18.38
C GLY A 40 -14.25 2.30 17.55
N ASP A 41 -15.17 1.67 16.80
CA ASP A 41 -14.94 0.44 16.00
C ASP A 41 -13.99 0.65 14.80
N ASP A 42 -13.73 1.90 14.41
CA ASP A 42 -12.77 2.26 13.37
C ASP A 42 -11.32 2.32 13.87
N LYS A 43 -11.08 2.23 15.19
CA LYS A 43 -9.73 2.20 15.78
C LYS A 43 -9.07 0.85 15.52
N GLY A 44 -8.02 0.84 14.70
CA GLY A 44 -7.19 -0.34 14.48
C GLY A 44 -6.45 -0.75 15.77
N ARG A 45 -5.99 -2.01 15.86
CA ARG A 45 -5.16 -2.50 16.98
C ARG A 45 -3.76 -1.86 17.06
N ARG A 46 -3.48 -0.80 16.30
CA ARG A 46 -2.18 -0.11 16.27
C ARG A 46 -1.98 0.59 17.62
N PHE A 47 -0.83 0.38 18.26
CA PHE A 47 -0.45 1.07 19.51
C PHE A 47 0.01 2.49 19.16
N GLY A 48 -0.82 3.48 19.46
CA GLY A 48 -0.57 4.91 19.16
C GLY A 48 -1.87 5.62 18.77
N PHE A 49 -1.85 6.96 18.74
CA PHE A 49 -2.93 7.78 18.20
C PHE A 49 -3.19 7.32 16.75
N ASP A 50 -4.32 6.66 16.51
CA ASP A 50 -4.73 6.18 15.20
C ASP A 50 -5.49 7.33 14.56
N PHE A 51 -4.97 7.92 13.49
CA PHE A 51 -5.57 9.11 12.90
C PHE A 51 -6.26 8.73 11.60
N LYS A 52 -7.48 9.24 11.41
CA LYS A 52 -8.16 9.29 10.11
C LYS A 52 -7.93 10.69 9.61
N THR A 53 -7.29 10.83 8.45
CA THR A 53 -7.27 12.16 7.84
C THR A 53 -8.40 12.28 6.83
N LEU A 54 -9.05 13.45 6.77
CA LEU A 54 -9.94 13.74 5.64
C LEU A 54 -9.17 13.59 4.30
N ALA A 55 -7.83 13.71 4.32
CA ALA A 55 -6.97 13.38 3.19
C ALA A 55 -7.12 11.92 2.73
N ASP A 56 -7.08 10.95 3.65
CA ASP A 56 -7.23 9.54 3.33
C ASP A 56 -8.56 9.26 2.62
N VAL A 57 -9.65 9.80 3.16
CA VAL A 57 -10.98 9.61 2.58
C VAL A 57 -11.10 10.28 1.21
N ILE A 58 -10.60 11.51 1.08
CA ILE A 58 -10.60 12.24 -0.20
C ILE A 58 -9.83 11.44 -1.26
N ILE A 59 -8.64 10.95 -0.93
CA ILE A 59 -7.80 10.17 -1.84
C ILE A 59 -8.52 8.89 -2.25
N GLN A 60 -9.11 8.15 -1.30
CA GLN A 60 -9.85 6.92 -1.61
C GLN A 60 -11.04 7.17 -2.53
N GLU A 61 -11.84 8.20 -2.23
CA GLU A 61 -13.02 8.55 -3.02
C GLU A 61 -12.66 9.19 -4.38
N MET A 62 -11.51 9.84 -4.48
CA MET A 62 -10.95 10.32 -5.74
C MET A 62 -10.55 9.16 -6.65
N ILE A 63 -9.83 8.15 -6.13
CA ILE A 63 -9.51 6.92 -6.87
C ILE A 63 -10.80 6.22 -7.31
N ARG A 64 -11.79 6.11 -6.40
CA ARG A 64 -13.11 5.54 -6.71
C ARG A 64 -13.78 6.24 -7.89
N ARG A 65 -13.82 7.58 -7.85
CA ARG A 65 -14.44 8.40 -8.90
C ARG A 65 -13.71 8.27 -10.22
N ASP A 66 -12.39 8.36 -10.23
CA ASP A 66 -11.60 8.35 -11.48
C ASP A 66 -11.74 7.00 -12.19
N LEU A 67 -11.69 5.89 -11.43
CA LEU A 67 -11.97 4.55 -11.97
C LEU A 67 -13.42 4.40 -12.45
N GLU A 68 -14.42 4.92 -11.74
CA GLU A 68 -15.82 4.90 -12.18
C GLU A 68 -16.03 5.70 -13.48
N LYS A 69 -15.43 6.89 -13.57
CA LYS A 69 -15.49 7.76 -14.75
C LYS A 69 -14.89 7.07 -15.96
N LYS A 70 -13.72 6.42 -15.81
CA LYS A 70 -13.04 5.73 -16.91
C LYS A 70 -13.71 4.41 -17.27
N PHE A 71 -14.17 3.66 -16.27
CA PHE A 71 -14.70 2.31 -16.41
C PHE A 71 -16.00 2.17 -15.60
N PRO A 72 -17.17 2.53 -16.15
CA PRO A 72 -18.44 2.53 -15.42
C PRO A 72 -18.70 1.23 -14.66
N GLY A 73 -19.01 1.33 -13.37
CA GLY A 73 -19.17 0.23 -12.42
C GLY A 73 -17.91 -0.17 -11.64
N MET A 74 -16.73 0.36 -11.98
CA MET A 74 -15.49 0.09 -11.24
C MET A 74 -15.45 0.75 -9.87
N GLY A 75 -16.11 1.88 -9.66
CA GLY A 75 -16.17 2.54 -8.35
C GLY A 75 -16.76 1.65 -7.27
N LYS A 76 -17.70 0.77 -7.63
CA LYS A 76 -18.27 -0.25 -6.72
C LYS A 76 -17.31 -1.40 -6.38
N ARG A 77 -16.15 -1.44 -7.03
CA ARG A 77 -15.10 -2.45 -6.85
C ARG A 77 -13.96 -1.95 -5.99
N VAL A 78 -13.92 -0.64 -5.72
CA VAL A 78 -12.94 0.00 -4.84
C VAL A 78 -13.37 -0.19 -3.38
N THR A 79 -12.50 -0.83 -2.62
CA THR A 79 -12.56 -0.99 -1.17
C THR A 79 -11.23 -0.55 -0.59
N GLY A 80 -11.19 -0.13 0.66
CA GLY A 80 -9.96 0.34 1.28
C GLY A 80 -10.11 0.50 2.78
N GLU A 81 -9.11 1.13 3.39
CA GLU A 81 -9.04 1.37 4.83
C GLU A 81 -10.21 2.24 5.32
N GLU A 82 -10.59 3.25 4.55
CA GLU A 82 -11.40 4.34 5.06
C GLU A 82 -12.90 4.21 4.77
N ASN A 83 -13.71 4.62 5.75
CA ASN A 83 -15.12 4.92 5.53
C ASN A 83 -15.30 6.37 5.07
N ASN A 84 -16.27 6.61 4.20
CA ASN A 84 -16.53 7.92 3.61
C ASN A 84 -17.59 8.75 4.36
N LYS A 85 -17.90 8.38 5.61
CA LYS A 85 -18.88 9.08 6.44
C LYS A 85 -18.15 9.96 7.45
N PHE A 86 -18.72 11.14 7.66
CA PHE A 86 -18.29 12.14 8.63
C PHE A 86 -19.49 12.60 9.42
N THR A 87 -19.24 13.08 10.64
CA THR A 87 -20.23 13.83 11.41
C THR A 87 -19.65 15.23 11.60
N ASN A 88 -20.34 16.26 11.12
CA ASN A 88 -19.84 17.63 11.27
C ASN A 88 -20.11 18.17 12.68
N THR A 89 -19.65 19.40 12.96
CA THR A 89 -19.79 20.03 14.28
C THR A 89 -21.22 20.23 14.76
N VAL A 90 -22.21 20.21 13.86
CA VAL A 90 -23.64 20.31 14.20
C VAL A 90 -24.33 18.95 14.31
N GLY A 91 -23.58 17.83 14.23
CA GLY A 91 -24.11 16.48 14.37
C GLY A 91 -24.77 15.90 13.10
N GLU A 92 -24.66 16.57 11.94
CA GLU A 92 -25.16 16.06 10.66
C GLU A 92 -24.19 15.01 10.11
N ALA A 93 -24.73 13.84 9.76
CA ALA A 93 -23.98 12.81 9.04
C ALA A 93 -23.81 13.21 7.57
N VAL A 94 -22.57 13.46 7.15
CA VAL A 94 -22.20 13.82 5.77
C VAL A 94 -21.43 12.67 5.14
N THR A 95 -21.87 12.21 3.97
CA THR A 95 -21.11 11.24 3.18
C THR A 95 -20.30 11.98 2.12
N LEU A 96 -18.98 11.81 2.12
CA LEU A 96 -18.12 12.36 1.10
C LEU A 96 -18.19 11.50 -0.15
N GLU A 97 -18.81 12.03 -1.20
CA GLU A 97 -18.77 11.46 -2.54
C GLU A 97 -18.25 12.52 -3.51
N ILE A 98 -17.19 12.20 -4.26
CA ILE A 98 -16.67 13.10 -5.28
C ILE A 98 -17.65 13.13 -6.45
N LYS A 99 -18.42 14.21 -6.57
CA LYS A 99 -19.38 14.43 -7.65
C LYS A 99 -18.69 14.89 -8.92
N ASP A 100 -19.35 14.78 -10.08
CA ASP A 100 -18.83 15.25 -11.37
C ASP A 100 -18.67 16.76 -11.48
N ASN A 101 -19.40 17.52 -10.66
CA ASN A 101 -19.35 18.97 -10.65
C ASN A 101 -18.53 19.45 -9.45
N LYS A 102 -17.42 20.14 -9.74
CA LYS A 102 -16.57 20.81 -8.76
C LYS A 102 -17.34 21.64 -7.73
N LYS A 103 -18.34 22.44 -8.13
CA LYS A 103 -19.16 23.23 -7.19
C LYS A 103 -19.90 22.36 -6.19
N LYS A 104 -20.38 21.17 -6.62
CA LYS A 104 -21.04 20.21 -5.72
C LYS A 104 -20.03 19.59 -4.75
N THR A 105 -18.84 19.21 -5.23
CA THR A 105 -17.75 18.72 -4.37
C THR A 105 -17.34 19.77 -3.34
N THR A 106 -17.16 21.03 -3.74
CA THR A 106 -16.87 22.14 -2.82
C THR A 106 -17.96 22.28 -1.75
N SER A 107 -19.24 22.24 -2.15
CA SER A 107 -20.34 22.33 -1.19
C SER A 107 -20.35 21.18 -0.16
N THR A 108 -20.07 19.94 -0.58
CA THR A 108 -19.93 18.81 0.34
C THR A 108 -18.74 18.98 1.28
N LEU A 109 -17.58 19.42 0.76
CA LEU A 109 -16.39 19.65 1.58
C LEU A 109 -16.57 20.80 2.57
N MET A 110 -17.29 21.87 2.19
CA MET A 110 -17.64 22.95 3.12
C MET A 110 -18.47 22.45 4.29
N LYS A 111 -19.38 21.48 4.08
CA LYS A 111 -20.13 20.87 5.19
C LYS A 111 -19.26 20.07 6.15
N ILE A 112 -18.22 19.43 5.64
CA ILE A 112 -17.27 18.62 6.43
C ILE A 112 -16.27 19.53 7.16
N LEU A 113 -15.87 20.63 6.54
CA LEU A 113 -14.86 21.56 7.02
C LEU A 113 -15.47 22.81 7.69
N ASP A 114 -16.65 22.67 8.29
CA ASP A 114 -17.34 23.72 9.06
C ASP A 114 -17.41 25.09 8.37
N GLY A 115 -17.70 25.09 7.07
CA GLY A 115 -17.84 26.30 6.26
C GLY A 115 -16.53 26.88 5.71
N ASN A 116 -15.39 26.21 5.88
CA ASN A 116 -14.09 26.66 5.37
C ASN A 116 -14.03 26.60 3.83
N GLU A 117 -14.52 27.65 3.18
CA GLU A 117 -14.61 27.78 1.72
C GLU A 117 -13.23 27.69 1.05
N ARG A 118 -12.19 28.27 1.65
CA ARG A 118 -10.82 28.22 1.10
C ARG A 118 -10.31 26.78 1.04
N ALA A 119 -10.35 26.06 2.16
CA ALA A 119 -9.88 24.68 2.23
C ALA A 119 -10.70 23.76 1.30
N ALA A 120 -12.03 23.88 1.33
CA ALA A 120 -12.92 23.14 0.46
C ALA A 120 -12.69 23.44 -1.03
N GLY A 121 -12.40 24.69 -1.39
CA GLY A 121 -12.06 25.11 -2.74
C GLY A 121 -10.75 24.50 -3.23
N VAL A 122 -9.69 24.54 -2.41
CA VAL A 122 -8.39 23.94 -2.73
C VAL A 122 -8.51 22.43 -2.95
N LEU A 123 -9.14 21.71 -2.03
CA LEU A 123 -9.34 20.27 -2.13
C LEU A 123 -10.21 19.91 -3.36
N ALA A 124 -11.29 20.65 -3.60
CA ALA A 124 -12.13 20.43 -4.77
C ALA A 124 -11.40 20.72 -6.10
N ASN A 125 -10.46 21.67 -6.13
CA ASN A 125 -9.62 21.88 -7.32
C ASN A 125 -8.77 20.64 -7.60
N LEU A 126 -8.05 20.16 -6.59
CA LEU A 126 -7.10 19.05 -6.71
C LEU A 126 -7.80 17.74 -7.09
N VAL A 127 -8.95 17.46 -6.49
CA VAL A 127 -9.75 16.27 -6.81
C VAL A 127 -10.31 16.29 -8.23
N HIS A 128 -10.57 17.46 -8.80
CA HIS A 128 -11.11 17.60 -10.16
C HIS A 128 -10.04 17.77 -11.24
N GLU A 129 -8.77 17.90 -10.85
CA GLU A 129 -7.65 17.96 -11.78
C GLU A 129 -7.50 16.63 -12.54
N GLU A 130 -7.19 16.70 -13.83
CA GLU A 130 -6.97 15.51 -14.65
C GLU A 130 -5.48 15.24 -14.77
N MET A 131 -5.06 14.03 -14.39
CA MET A 131 -3.70 13.55 -14.61
C MET A 131 -3.64 12.76 -15.91
N ASN A 132 -2.64 13.08 -16.73
CA ASN A 132 -2.36 12.38 -17.99
C ASN A 132 -0.88 12.03 -18.05
N LEU A 133 -0.50 11.01 -17.29
CA LEU A 133 0.87 10.50 -17.31
C LEU A 133 1.18 9.87 -18.67
N PRO A 134 2.45 9.98 -19.13
CA PRO A 134 2.93 9.18 -20.25
C PRO A 134 2.70 7.69 -19.99
N ARG A 135 2.15 6.98 -20.97
CA ARG A 135 1.96 5.52 -20.87
C ARG A 135 3.34 4.84 -20.87
N PRO A 136 3.67 4.02 -19.86
CA PRO A 136 4.89 3.21 -19.89
C PRO A 136 4.90 2.27 -21.11
N ALA A 137 6.07 2.12 -21.74
CA ALA A 137 6.21 1.29 -22.94
C ALA A 137 5.87 -0.18 -22.66
N GLU A 138 6.13 -0.64 -21.43
CA GLU A 138 5.88 -1.97 -20.94
C GLU A 138 4.38 -2.35 -20.97
N LEU A 139 3.47 -1.36 -21.03
CA LEU A 139 2.03 -1.62 -21.16
C LEU A 139 1.66 -2.28 -22.49
N GLN A 140 2.53 -2.23 -23.50
CA GLN A 140 2.33 -2.93 -24.77
C GLN A 140 2.08 -4.44 -24.56
N ALA A 141 2.70 -5.05 -23.55
CA ALA A 141 2.52 -6.45 -23.20
C ALA A 141 1.06 -6.82 -22.83
N PHE A 142 0.25 -5.81 -22.47
CA PHE A 142 -1.13 -5.99 -22.01
C PHE A 142 -2.17 -5.52 -23.03
N GLU A 143 -1.77 -5.08 -24.22
CA GLU A 143 -2.68 -4.43 -25.18
C GLU A 143 -3.78 -5.35 -25.71
N GLN A 144 -3.49 -6.66 -25.77
CA GLN A 144 -4.44 -7.70 -26.20
C GLN A 144 -5.17 -8.38 -25.04
N LEU A 145 -4.81 -8.05 -23.79
CA LEU A 145 -5.39 -8.68 -22.61
C LEU A 145 -6.62 -7.90 -22.13
N GLN A 146 -7.64 -8.64 -21.71
CA GLN A 146 -8.87 -8.08 -21.16
C GLN A 146 -9.18 -8.65 -19.79
N LEU A 147 -9.73 -7.80 -18.93
CA LEU A 147 -10.32 -8.19 -17.64
C LEU A 147 -11.81 -7.85 -17.61
N ASP A 148 -12.60 -8.75 -17.04
CA ASP A 148 -13.97 -8.43 -16.65
C ASP A 148 -13.96 -7.62 -15.35
N LYS A 149 -14.47 -6.39 -15.40
CA LYS A 149 -14.65 -5.50 -14.23
C LYS A 149 -15.49 -6.13 -13.11
N LYS A 150 -16.33 -7.12 -13.41
CA LYS A 150 -17.10 -7.83 -12.38
C LYS A 150 -16.27 -8.89 -11.65
N ALA A 151 -15.25 -9.45 -12.32
CA ALA A 151 -14.38 -10.50 -11.79
C ALA A 151 -13.23 -9.97 -10.92
N ILE A 152 -13.01 -8.65 -10.88
CA ILE A 152 -11.94 -8.04 -10.09
C ILE A 152 -12.46 -7.19 -8.92
N GLY A 153 -11.61 -7.02 -7.91
CA GLY A 153 -11.75 -6.06 -6.82
C GLY A 153 -10.49 -5.19 -6.70
N VAL A 154 -10.61 -4.05 -6.03
CA VAL A 154 -9.51 -3.10 -5.82
C VAL A 154 -9.40 -2.79 -4.33
N TRP A 155 -8.22 -3.01 -3.75
CA TRP A 155 -7.85 -2.58 -2.42
C TRP A 155 -7.03 -1.30 -2.48
N VAL A 156 -7.39 -0.31 -1.67
CA VAL A 156 -6.70 0.99 -1.59
C VAL A 156 -6.25 1.24 -0.15
N ASP A 157 -4.97 1.56 0.00
CA ASP A 157 -4.46 2.29 1.16
C ASP A 157 -4.11 3.72 0.70
N PRO A 158 -4.91 4.73 1.10
CA PRO A 158 -4.75 6.10 0.63
C PRO A 158 -3.42 6.74 1.05
N ILE A 159 -3.01 6.53 2.31
CA ILE A 159 -1.79 7.05 2.91
C ILE A 159 -1.27 6.01 3.93
N ASP A 160 -0.61 4.96 3.45
CA ASP A 160 0.14 4.03 4.30
C ASP A 160 1.26 4.81 5.01
N GLY A 161 1.42 4.55 6.30
CA GLY A 161 2.34 5.31 7.14
C GLY A 161 1.77 6.65 7.61
N THR A 162 0.45 6.72 7.87
CA THR A 162 -0.25 7.94 8.34
C THR A 162 0.45 8.64 9.52
N ALA A 163 1.03 7.90 10.46
CA ALA A 163 1.80 8.49 11.57
C ALA A 163 3.05 9.26 11.08
N GLU A 164 3.76 8.73 10.08
CA GLU A 164 4.90 9.39 9.45
C GLU A 164 4.44 10.55 8.57
N TYR A 165 3.29 10.39 7.90
CA TYR A 165 2.65 11.47 7.17
C TYR A 165 2.24 12.63 8.09
N ILE A 166 1.81 12.34 9.32
CA ILE A 166 1.39 13.36 10.27
C ILE A 166 2.59 14.07 10.87
N THR A 167 3.54 13.31 11.44
CA THR A 167 4.74 13.89 12.06
C THR A 167 5.56 14.69 11.05
N GLY A 168 5.64 14.22 9.80
CA GLY A 168 6.26 14.99 8.72
C GLY A 168 7.77 15.12 8.85
N ASN A 169 8.39 14.27 9.67
CA ASN A 169 9.83 14.27 9.88
C ASN A 169 10.58 13.93 8.60
N ARG A 170 11.88 14.21 8.63
CA ARG A 170 12.83 13.83 7.60
C ARG A 170 13.88 12.95 8.24
N ASP A 171 14.20 11.88 7.54
CA ASP A 171 15.37 11.09 7.84
C ASP A 171 16.60 11.74 7.17
N PRO A 172 17.51 12.35 7.94
CA PRO A 172 18.67 13.06 7.39
C PRO A 172 19.70 12.10 6.76
N GLU A 173 19.64 10.81 7.09
CA GLU A 173 20.55 9.79 6.57
C GLU A 173 19.95 9.07 5.35
N PHE A 174 18.67 9.29 5.04
CA PHE A 174 18.01 8.64 3.93
C PHE A 174 18.56 9.12 2.58
N LYS A 175 19.07 8.16 1.82
CA LYS A 175 19.56 8.29 0.46
C LYS A 175 18.67 7.46 -0.45
N PRO A 176 17.84 8.12 -1.29
CA PRO A 176 16.83 7.45 -2.09
C PRO A 176 17.40 6.32 -2.96
N GLY A 177 16.98 5.07 -2.68
CA GLY A 177 17.42 3.88 -3.42
C GLY A 177 18.76 3.30 -3.00
N GLU A 178 19.43 3.87 -1.99
CA GLU A 178 20.70 3.36 -1.45
C GLU A 178 20.55 2.74 -0.06
N ASN A 179 19.64 3.26 0.77
CA ASN A 179 19.39 2.74 2.11
C ASN A 179 17.91 2.79 2.51
N ILE A 180 17.60 2.19 3.65
CA ILE A 180 16.25 2.10 4.22
C ILE A 180 16.05 3.26 5.19
N SER A 181 15.03 4.06 4.94
CA SER A 181 14.61 5.13 5.85
C SER A 181 14.09 4.56 7.17
N GLN A 182 14.46 5.20 8.27
CA GLN A 182 14.07 4.81 9.61
C GLN A 182 12.88 5.62 10.15
N ASN A 183 12.54 6.76 9.55
CA ASN A 183 11.44 7.62 9.97
C ASN A 183 11.03 8.65 8.91
N GLY A 184 9.86 9.26 9.11
CA GLY A 184 9.43 10.44 8.39
C GLY A 184 8.81 10.15 7.03
N LEU A 185 8.61 11.22 6.28
CA LEU A 185 7.85 11.25 5.02
C LEU A 185 8.28 10.22 3.96
N PRO A 186 9.57 9.82 3.83
CA PRO A 186 9.96 8.76 2.91
C PRO A 186 9.23 7.43 3.14
N ASN A 187 8.69 7.19 4.33
CA ASN A 187 8.01 5.94 4.66
C ASN A 187 6.51 5.95 4.29
N VAL A 188 6.03 7.06 3.70
CA VAL A 188 4.63 7.23 3.30
C VAL A 188 4.43 6.69 1.89
N THR A 189 3.41 5.85 1.70
CA THR A 189 3.05 5.31 0.39
C THR A 189 1.55 5.37 0.12
N VAL A 190 1.17 5.47 -1.15
CA VAL A 190 -0.18 5.24 -1.66
C VAL A 190 -0.19 3.85 -2.29
N LEU A 191 -1.10 2.98 -1.88
CA LEU A 191 -1.16 1.60 -2.35
C LEU A 191 -2.48 1.36 -3.10
N VAL A 192 -2.39 0.91 -4.35
CA VAL A 192 -3.56 0.52 -5.14
C VAL A 192 -3.34 -0.87 -5.72
N GLY A 193 -4.04 -1.86 -5.16
CA GLY A 193 -3.93 -3.26 -5.53
C GLY A 193 -5.20 -3.79 -6.19
N VAL A 194 -5.07 -4.48 -7.32
CA VAL A 194 -6.17 -5.17 -8.00
C VAL A 194 -6.02 -6.66 -7.78
N TYR A 195 -7.11 -7.34 -7.45
CA TYR A 195 -7.14 -8.80 -7.25
C TYR A 195 -8.29 -9.45 -8.00
N GLU A 196 -8.14 -10.74 -8.29
CA GLU A 196 -9.19 -11.57 -8.87
C GLU A 196 -10.13 -12.07 -7.77
N LYS A 197 -11.44 -11.89 -7.93
CA LYS A 197 -12.42 -12.27 -6.90
C LYS A 197 -12.60 -13.77 -6.75
N ALA A 198 -12.47 -14.52 -7.84
CA ALA A 198 -12.69 -15.97 -7.84
C ALA A 198 -11.61 -16.70 -7.02
N THR A 199 -10.36 -16.29 -7.17
CA THR A 199 -9.20 -16.95 -6.54
C THR A 199 -8.61 -16.16 -5.37
N GLY A 200 -8.87 -14.84 -5.34
CA GLY A 200 -8.23 -13.91 -4.41
C GLY A 200 -6.81 -13.54 -4.77
N GLN A 201 -6.28 -13.96 -5.91
CA GLN A 201 -4.90 -13.66 -6.28
C GLN A 201 -4.71 -12.19 -6.65
N PRO A 202 -3.59 -11.57 -6.25
CA PRO A 202 -3.25 -10.22 -6.72
C PRO A 202 -2.86 -10.27 -8.21
N LEU A 203 -3.31 -9.26 -8.95
CA LEU A 203 -3.17 -9.14 -10.41
C LEU A 203 -2.32 -7.93 -10.81
N ILE A 204 -2.61 -6.76 -10.24
CA ILE A 204 -1.96 -5.48 -10.59
C ILE A 204 -1.68 -4.74 -9.28
N GLY A 205 -0.51 -4.13 -9.16
CA GLY A 205 -0.16 -3.29 -8.02
C GLY A 205 0.50 -2.01 -8.47
N VAL A 206 0.10 -0.91 -7.84
CA VAL A 206 0.74 0.40 -7.95
C VAL A 206 1.07 0.89 -6.55
N ILE A 207 2.33 1.26 -6.34
CA ILE A 207 2.82 1.96 -5.15
C ILE A 207 3.29 3.32 -5.63
N ASN A 208 2.74 4.40 -5.06
CA ASN A 208 3.33 5.73 -5.19
C ASN A 208 3.95 6.12 -3.86
N GLN A 209 5.19 6.59 -3.87
CA GLN A 209 5.87 7.13 -2.70
C GLN A 209 5.95 8.65 -2.89
N PRO A 210 5.03 9.44 -2.30
CA PRO A 210 4.88 10.85 -2.65
C PRO A 210 6.09 11.70 -2.28
N PHE A 211 6.83 11.28 -1.25
CA PHE A 211 7.94 12.00 -0.63
C PHE A 211 9.25 11.19 -0.76
N PHE A 212 9.68 10.92 -1.99
CA PHE A 212 10.85 10.08 -2.25
C PHE A 212 12.17 10.85 -2.18
N HIS A 213 12.24 12.03 -2.80
CA HIS A 213 13.46 12.84 -2.83
C HIS A 213 13.15 14.32 -2.64
N THR A 214 14.10 15.07 -2.11
CA THR A 214 14.01 16.50 -1.83
C THR A 214 15.41 17.09 -1.78
N ALA A 215 15.68 18.10 -2.61
CA ALA A 215 16.99 18.74 -2.67
C ALA A 215 17.14 19.91 -1.68
N ASP A 216 16.03 20.58 -1.36
CA ASP A 216 15.99 21.88 -0.69
C ASP A 216 15.38 21.81 0.72
N GLY A 217 14.98 20.64 1.19
CA GLY A 217 14.31 20.56 2.48
C GLY A 217 12.83 20.97 2.44
N LYS A 218 12.22 21.19 1.26
CA LYS A 218 10.86 21.76 1.15
C LYS A 218 10.04 21.12 0.02
N SER A 219 10.61 21.03 -1.17
CA SER A 219 9.97 20.50 -2.36
C SER A 219 10.28 19.01 -2.48
N TRP A 220 9.23 18.21 -2.59
CA TRP A 220 9.35 16.77 -2.71
C TRP A 220 9.03 16.30 -4.11
N THR A 221 9.88 15.43 -4.64
CA THR A 221 9.59 14.61 -5.80
C THR A 221 9.21 13.22 -5.34
N GLY A 222 8.10 12.70 -5.89
CA GLY A 222 7.65 11.34 -5.65
C GLY A 222 8.31 10.35 -6.59
N ARG A 223 8.00 9.07 -6.40
CA ARG A 223 8.24 8.02 -7.40
C ARG A 223 7.08 7.04 -7.43
N MET A 224 6.97 6.33 -8.54
CA MET A 224 5.94 5.32 -8.74
C MET A 224 6.56 3.98 -9.12
N VAL A 225 6.07 2.91 -8.49
CA VAL A 225 6.47 1.53 -8.75
C VAL A 225 5.22 0.72 -9.06
N TRP A 226 5.22 -0.04 -10.14
CA TRP A 226 4.09 -0.87 -10.53
C TRP A 226 4.51 -2.22 -11.10
N GLY A 227 3.57 -3.15 -11.09
CA GLY A 227 3.74 -4.48 -11.64
C GLY A 227 2.41 -5.20 -11.80
N ALA A 228 2.35 -6.13 -12.74
CA ALA A 228 1.18 -6.92 -13.04
C ALA A 228 1.55 -8.36 -13.43
N CYS A 229 0.74 -9.30 -12.96
CA CYS A 229 0.81 -10.72 -13.26
C CYS A 229 -0.60 -11.20 -13.65
N ILE A 230 -0.86 -11.31 -14.95
CA ILE A 230 -2.17 -11.67 -15.51
C ILE A 230 -1.98 -12.83 -16.48
N GLY A 231 -2.50 -14.01 -16.12
CA GLY A 231 -2.16 -15.25 -16.80
C GLY A 231 -0.65 -15.49 -16.78
N ASP A 232 -0.07 -15.74 -17.94
CA ASP A 232 1.37 -15.95 -18.10
C ASP A 232 2.16 -14.63 -18.27
N THR A 233 1.48 -13.49 -18.44
CA THR A 233 2.12 -12.19 -18.63
C THR A 233 2.51 -11.58 -17.29
N LYS A 234 3.83 -11.43 -17.07
CA LYS A 234 4.43 -10.81 -15.89
C LYS A 234 5.29 -9.62 -16.30
N VAL A 235 4.95 -8.44 -15.81
CA VAL A 235 5.64 -7.19 -16.17
C VAL A 235 5.70 -6.28 -14.96
N THR A 236 6.82 -5.56 -14.81
CA THR A 236 7.01 -4.53 -13.80
C THR A 236 7.88 -3.42 -14.35
N CYS A 237 7.77 -2.21 -13.78
CA CYS A 237 8.68 -1.10 -14.10
C CYS A 237 10.07 -1.25 -13.47
N ILE A 238 10.30 -2.25 -12.61
CA ILE A 238 11.60 -2.49 -12.00
C ILE A 238 12.55 -3.08 -13.07
N PRO A 239 13.69 -2.43 -13.38
CA PRO A 239 14.61 -2.90 -14.41
C PRO A 239 15.20 -4.27 -14.06
N ALA A 240 15.31 -5.15 -15.06
CA ALA A 240 15.92 -6.47 -14.89
C ALA A 240 17.39 -6.42 -14.45
N SER A 241 18.09 -5.29 -14.65
CA SER A 241 19.48 -5.08 -14.24
C SER A 241 19.65 -4.95 -12.73
N ARG A 242 18.61 -4.60 -11.97
CA ARG A 242 18.64 -4.65 -10.50
C ARG A 242 18.56 -6.11 -10.07
N ARG A 243 19.60 -6.93 -10.26
CA ARG A 243 19.54 -8.36 -9.93
C ARG A 243 19.90 -8.67 -8.49
N ASP A 244 20.86 -7.96 -7.94
CA ASP A 244 21.44 -8.37 -6.67
C ASP A 244 20.73 -7.69 -5.50
N VAL A 245 20.43 -8.49 -4.48
CA VAL A 245 19.91 -7.97 -3.22
C VAL A 245 21.06 -7.35 -2.44
N GLN A 246 20.81 -6.21 -1.81
CA GLN A 246 21.78 -5.59 -0.93
C GLN A 246 22.03 -6.51 0.27
N MET A 247 23.28 -6.97 0.38
CA MET A 247 23.76 -7.76 1.50
C MET A 247 24.35 -6.82 2.57
N SER A 248 24.32 -7.26 3.82
CA SER A 248 25.01 -6.57 4.91
C SER A 248 26.51 -6.57 4.73
N GLU A 249 27.24 -5.72 5.47
CA GLU A 249 28.71 -5.73 5.47
C GLU A 249 29.30 -7.09 5.84
N GLY A 250 28.57 -7.90 6.61
CA GLY A 250 28.93 -9.27 6.99
C GLY A 250 28.49 -10.34 5.99
N GLY A 251 27.99 -9.96 4.82
CA GLY A 251 27.49 -10.90 3.80
C GLY A 251 26.19 -11.61 4.18
N LYS A 252 25.42 -11.07 5.14
CA LYS A 252 24.12 -11.64 5.55
C LYS A 252 22.98 -11.01 4.77
N HIS A 253 21.92 -11.79 4.56
CA HIS A 253 20.65 -11.25 4.08
C HIS A 253 20.03 -10.34 5.16
N ALA A 254 19.54 -9.17 4.75
CA ALA A 254 18.82 -8.25 5.62
C ALA A 254 17.32 -8.59 5.65
N VAL A 255 16.73 -8.60 6.84
CA VAL A 255 15.31 -8.85 7.08
C VAL A 255 14.70 -7.64 7.78
N LEU A 256 13.72 -7.01 7.15
CA LEU A 256 12.94 -5.96 7.76
C LEU A 256 11.86 -6.54 8.68
N THR A 257 11.58 -5.85 9.78
CA THR A 257 10.46 -6.17 10.67
C THR A 257 9.92 -4.92 11.36
N SER A 258 8.87 -5.07 12.18
CA SER A 258 8.40 -3.99 13.05
C SER A 258 9.23 -3.93 14.33
N MET A 259 9.36 -2.73 14.92
CA MET A 259 10.00 -2.55 16.24
C MET A 259 9.48 -3.53 17.30
N SER A 260 8.16 -3.77 17.25
CA SER A 260 7.46 -4.63 18.21
C SER A 260 7.75 -6.14 18.03
N ASP A 261 8.28 -6.54 16.88
CA ASP A 261 8.64 -7.92 16.55
C ASP A 261 10.16 -8.16 16.58
N CYS A 262 10.95 -7.09 16.42
CA CYS A 262 12.40 -7.10 16.32
C CYS A 262 13.07 -7.93 17.42
N LYS A 263 12.68 -7.74 18.69
CA LYS A 263 13.29 -8.49 19.81
C LYS A 263 13.05 -9.99 19.69
N LYS A 264 11.82 -10.40 19.36
CA LYS A 264 11.42 -11.81 19.29
C LYS A 264 12.03 -12.49 18.08
N LEU A 265 11.96 -11.87 16.91
CA LEU A 265 12.54 -12.42 15.68
C LEU A 265 14.07 -12.43 15.75
N GLY A 266 14.66 -11.41 16.37
CA GLY A 266 16.10 -11.32 16.60
C GLY A 266 16.67 -12.54 17.32
N THR A 267 15.96 -13.10 18.31
CA THR A 267 16.38 -14.32 19.02
C THR A 267 16.58 -15.52 18.09
N TYR A 268 15.82 -15.62 17.00
CA TYR A 268 15.87 -16.78 16.10
C TYR A 268 16.70 -16.53 14.83
N LEU A 269 16.87 -15.26 14.44
CA LEU A 269 17.39 -14.91 13.12
C LEU A 269 18.76 -14.23 13.14
N CYS A 270 19.20 -13.62 14.26
CA CYS A 270 20.38 -12.74 14.26
C CYS A 270 21.71 -13.42 13.89
N GLU A 271 21.81 -14.74 14.09
CA GLU A 271 22.99 -15.50 13.69
C GLU A 271 23.15 -15.57 12.17
N SER A 272 22.04 -15.68 11.42
CA SER A 272 22.04 -15.91 9.96
C SER A 272 21.59 -14.70 9.15
N PHE A 273 20.88 -13.76 9.76
CA PHE A 273 20.29 -12.59 9.12
C PHE A 273 20.65 -11.30 9.87
N GLU A 274 20.77 -10.21 9.13
CA GLU A 274 20.73 -8.86 9.71
C GLU A 274 19.27 -8.45 9.91
N ILE A 275 18.92 -7.97 11.10
CA ILE A 275 17.56 -7.55 11.42
C ILE A 275 17.50 -6.03 11.42
N LEU A 276 16.65 -5.49 10.55
CA LEU A 276 16.40 -4.06 10.40
C LEU A 276 14.95 -3.73 10.74
N THR A 277 14.69 -2.47 11.05
CA THR A 277 13.34 -1.95 11.29
C THR A 277 13.05 -0.76 10.38
N ALA A 278 11.77 -0.54 10.09
CA ALA A 278 11.28 0.66 9.44
C ALA A 278 9.77 0.86 9.74
N PRO A 279 9.25 2.10 9.74
CA PRO A 279 7.82 2.37 9.78
C PRO A 279 7.17 2.09 8.41
N GLY A 280 5.83 2.22 8.31
CA GLY A 280 5.05 2.01 7.08
C GLY A 280 4.97 0.55 6.61
N ALA A 281 3.77 -0.03 6.49
CA ALA A 281 3.65 -1.41 6.04
C ALA A 281 4.02 -1.50 4.56
N GLY A 282 3.40 -0.65 3.73
CA GLY A 282 3.71 -0.50 2.32
C GLY A 282 5.18 -0.18 2.05
N TYR A 283 5.79 0.72 2.86
CA TYR A 283 7.23 1.03 2.72
C TYR A 283 8.13 -0.18 2.98
N LYS A 284 7.86 -1.00 4.01
CA LYS A 284 8.64 -2.22 4.25
C LYS A 284 8.53 -3.21 3.10
N LEU A 285 7.34 -3.40 2.50
CA LEU A 285 7.21 -4.24 1.31
C LEU A 285 7.90 -3.60 0.09
N LEU A 286 7.88 -2.28 -0.04
CA LEU A 286 8.61 -1.54 -1.08
C LEU A 286 10.13 -1.75 -0.97
N CYS A 287 10.69 -1.82 0.23
CA CYS A 287 12.11 -2.13 0.44
C CYS A 287 12.48 -3.54 -0.03
N VAL A 288 11.57 -4.52 0.05
CA VAL A 288 11.77 -5.87 -0.53
C VAL A 288 11.74 -5.79 -2.05
N ILE A 289 10.79 -5.05 -2.62
CA ILE A 289 10.67 -4.82 -4.07
C ILE A 289 11.93 -4.13 -4.63
N ASP A 290 12.45 -3.14 -3.93
CA ASP A 290 13.67 -2.42 -4.29
C ASP A 290 14.96 -3.21 -4.07
N ARG A 291 14.86 -4.36 -3.39
CA ARG A 291 15.99 -5.22 -3.00
C ARG A 291 16.98 -4.58 -2.04
N LEU A 292 16.51 -3.60 -1.25
CA LEU A 292 17.23 -3.02 -0.11
C LEU A 292 17.28 -3.99 1.08
N CYS A 293 16.36 -4.95 1.11
CA CYS A 293 16.37 -6.07 2.02
C CYS A 293 15.90 -7.34 1.29
N SER A 294 16.16 -8.50 1.87
CA SER A 294 15.85 -9.80 1.28
C SER A 294 14.43 -10.27 1.60
N ALA A 295 13.89 -9.85 2.75
CA ALA A 295 12.54 -10.17 3.17
C ALA A 295 12.00 -9.15 4.18
N TYR A 296 10.67 -9.11 4.29
CA TYR A 296 9.96 -8.45 5.39
C TYR A 296 9.18 -9.49 6.18
N VAL A 297 9.40 -9.56 7.50
CA VAL A 297 8.73 -10.50 8.40
C VAL A 297 7.92 -9.75 9.45
N LEU A 298 6.65 -10.13 9.57
CA LEU A 298 5.74 -9.67 10.59
C LEU A 298 4.92 -10.82 11.14
N SER A 299 5.11 -11.13 12.42
CA SER A 299 4.43 -12.22 13.12
C SER A 299 3.05 -11.84 13.67
N LYS A 300 2.78 -10.53 13.77
CA LYS A 300 1.55 -9.96 14.35
C LYS A 300 0.48 -9.67 13.30
N ASP A 301 -0.74 -9.48 13.81
CA ASP A 301 -1.99 -9.21 13.10
C ASP A 301 -2.26 -7.70 12.93
N ASN A 302 -1.24 -6.94 12.53
CA ASN A 302 -1.32 -5.48 12.40
C ASN A 302 -1.13 -4.97 10.96
N THR A 303 -1.27 -5.86 9.98
CA THR A 303 -1.43 -5.48 8.57
C THR A 303 -2.75 -5.98 8.01
N TYR A 304 -3.23 -5.32 6.96
CA TYR A 304 -4.51 -5.60 6.33
C TYR A 304 -4.34 -5.91 4.83
N ARG A 305 -5.45 -6.26 4.18
CA ARG A 305 -5.46 -6.54 2.74
C ARG A 305 -5.04 -5.33 1.90
N TRP A 306 -5.38 -4.10 2.31
CA TRP A 306 -4.96 -2.88 1.63
C TRP A 306 -3.45 -2.61 1.74
N ASP A 307 -2.84 -2.85 2.90
CA ASP A 307 -1.38 -2.71 3.10
C ASP A 307 -0.53 -3.60 2.17
N THR A 308 -1.07 -4.75 1.75
CA THR A 308 -0.29 -5.83 1.12
C THR A 308 -0.69 -6.16 -0.31
N CYS A 309 -1.90 -5.81 -0.77
CA CYS A 309 -2.36 -6.21 -2.11
C CYS A 309 -1.51 -5.64 -3.24
N ALA A 310 -1.21 -4.34 -3.21
CA ALA A 310 -0.42 -3.70 -4.25
C ALA A 310 1.04 -4.19 -4.26
N PRO A 311 1.76 -4.22 -3.13
CA PRO A 311 3.12 -4.74 -3.14
C PRO A 311 3.20 -6.23 -3.48
N HIS A 312 2.23 -7.04 -3.06
CA HIS A 312 2.20 -8.47 -3.41
C HIS A 312 2.04 -8.68 -4.92
N ALA A 313 1.21 -7.90 -5.61
CA ALA A 313 1.10 -8.00 -7.07
C ALA A 313 2.44 -7.71 -7.77
N ILE A 314 3.20 -6.73 -7.26
CA ILE A 314 4.52 -6.36 -7.80
C ILE A 314 5.54 -7.46 -7.52
N LEU A 315 5.60 -7.97 -6.27
CA LEU A 315 6.47 -9.09 -5.91
C LEU A 315 6.17 -10.34 -6.75
N LYS A 316 4.89 -10.64 -7.00
CA LYS A 316 4.47 -11.75 -7.87
C LYS A 316 4.97 -11.59 -9.30
N ALA A 317 4.92 -10.38 -9.86
CA ALA A 317 5.47 -10.09 -11.19
C ALA A 317 7.00 -10.25 -11.23
N LEU A 318 7.66 -10.01 -10.09
CA LEU A 318 9.09 -10.19 -9.86
C LEU A 318 9.51 -11.65 -9.55
N GLY A 319 8.57 -12.57 -9.40
CA GLY A 319 8.83 -13.97 -9.05
C GLY A 319 8.79 -14.29 -7.54
N GLY A 320 8.62 -13.27 -6.69
CA GLY A 320 8.40 -13.39 -5.26
C GLY A 320 6.93 -13.51 -4.87
N GLY A 321 6.61 -13.17 -3.62
CA GLY A 321 5.24 -13.21 -3.11
C GLY A 321 5.08 -12.69 -1.69
N VAL A 322 3.88 -12.86 -1.14
CA VAL A 322 3.57 -12.57 0.27
C VAL A 322 2.78 -13.74 0.84
N VAL A 323 3.34 -14.41 1.85
CA VAL A 323 2.74 -15.59 2.49
C VAL A 323 2.29 -15.31 3.93
N GLN A 324 1.37 -16.13 4.43
CA GLN A 324 0.94 -16.15 5.82
C GLN A 324 2.08 -16.62 6.72
N PHE A 325 2.52 -15.80 7.68
CA PHE A 325 3.65 -16.14 8.56
C PHE A 325 3.39 -17.43 9.36
N LYS A 326 2.31 -17.47 10.15
CA LYS A 326 2.00 -18.64 11.00
C LYS A 326 1.65 -19.88 10.17
N GLY A 327 0.97 -19.69 9.04
CA GLY A 327 0.60 -20.78 8.13
C GLY A 327 1.82 -21.44 7.47
N LEU A 328 2.80 -20.63 7.04
CA LEU A 328 4.07 -21.14 6.52
C LEU A 328 4.82 -21.97 7.56
N LEU A 329 4.94 -21.49 8.80
CA LEU A 329 5.64 -22.22 9.87
C LEU A 329 4.94 -23.52 10.29
N ALA A 330 3.67 -23.69 9.95
CA ALA A 330 2.91 -24.91 10.19
C ALA A 330 2.89 -25.87 8.98
N SER A 331 3.45 -25.45 7.84
CA SER A 331 3.37 -26.20 6.58
C SER A 331 4.49 -27.24 6.46
N ASP A 332 4.21 -28.32 5.73
CA ASP A 332 5.22 -29.29 5.30
C ASP A 332 5.98 -28.72 4.09
N LEU A 333 7.24 -28.35 4.31
CA LEU A 333 8.13 -27.76 3.29
C LEU A 333 9.12 -28.77 2.69
N SER A 334 8.85 -30.07 2.84
CA SER A 334 9.63 -31.13 2.19
C SER A 334 9.66 -30.95 0.66
N PRO A 335 10.75 -31.33 -0.04
CA PRO A 335 10.94 -31.02 -1.46
C PRO A 335 9.76 -31.41 -2.39
N GLY A 336 9.02 -32.48 -2.08
CA GLY A 336 7.88 -32.92 -2.89
C GLY A 336 6.57 -32.15 -2.67
N LYS A 337 6.44 -31.37 -1.59
CA LYS A 337 5.23 -30.60 -1.24
C LYS A 337 5.44 -29.09 -1.21
N ARG A 338 6.69 -28.64 -1.20
CA ARG A 338 7.11 -27.25 -1.07
C ARG A 338 6.30 -26.30 -1.95
N ASP A 339 6.22 -26.55 -3.26
CA ASP A 339 5.55 -25.63 -4.19
C ASP A 339 4.04 -25.52 -3.92
N GLN A 340 3.40 -26.64 -3.57
CA GLN A 340 2.00 -26.66 -3.20
C GLN A 340 1.78 -25.88 -1.89
N SER A 341 2.55 -26.19 -0.85
CA SER A 341 2.50 -25.51 0.44
C SER A 341 2.68 -23.99 0.27
N LEU A 342 3.68 -23.56 -0.49
CA LEU A 342 3.94 -22.14 -0.72
C LEU A 342 2.80 -21.44 -1.48
N ARG A 343 2.16 -22.12 -2.44
CA ARG A 343 0.98 -21.60 -3.15
C ARG A 343 -0.22 -21.45 -2.22
N GLU A 344 -0.46 -22.43 -1.36
CA GLU A 344 -1.56 -22.42 -0.39
C GLU A 344 -1.38 -21.35 0.69
N GLN A 345 -0.14 -21.01 1.04
CA GLN A 345 0.14 -19.98 2.04
C GLN A 345 0.17 -18.56 1.49
N GLN A 346 0.07 -18.34 0.17
CA GLN A 346 -0.01 -16.97 -0.37
C GLN A 346 -1.22 -16.23 0.22
N ILE A 347 -1.04 -14.95 0.56
CA ILE A 347 -2.14 -14.10 1.00
C ILE A 347 -3.15 -13.95 -0.14
N THR A 348 -4.43 -14.13 0.19
CA THR A 348 -5.54 -13.91 -0.74
C THR A 348 -6.44 -12.76 -0.29
N TYR A 349 -7.03 -12.06 -1.25
CA TYR A 349 -7.65 -10.75 -1.03
C TYR A 349 -9.18 -10.72 -1.09
N HIS A 350 -9.80 -11.87 -1.37
CA HIS A 350 -11.23 -12.05 -1.58
C HIS A 350 -12.04 -12.51 -0.36
N LYS A 351 -11.38 -13.00 0.69
CA LYS A 351 -12.02 -13.62 1.86
C LYS A 351 -11.71 -12.82 3.11
N SER A 352 -12.76 -12.52 3.88
CA SER A 352 -12.65 -11.94 5.20
C SER A 352 -12.27 -12.98 6.25
N GLU A 353 -11.62 -12.54 7.32
CA GLU A 353 -11.33 -13.36 8.49
C GLU A 353 -12.63 -13.80 9.20
N PRO A 354 -12.77 -15.08 9.56
CA PRO A 354 -13.97 -15.57 10.23
C PRO A 354 -14.19 -14.87 11.59
N LYS A 355 -15.44 -14.49 11.87
CA LYS A 355 -15.87 -13.90 13.16
C LYS A 355 -15.23 -12.54 13.49
N ALA A 356 -14.57 -11.89 12.53
CA ALA A 356 -14.09 -10.52 12.66
C ALA A 356 -15.08 -9.55 11.98
N ASN A 357 -15.23 -8.36 12.58
CA ASN A 357 -16.14 -7.31 12.12
C ASN A 357 -15.34 -6.06 11.68
N GLY A 358 -15.97 -5.20 10.88
CA GLY A 358 -15.37 -3.93 10.45
C GLY A 358 -14.05 -4.13 9.68
N SER A 359 -13.10 -3.23 9.91
CA SER A 359 -11.75 -3.27 9.32
C SER A 359 -10.99 -4.56 9.67
N ASN A 360 -11.18 -5.08 10.90
CA ASN A 360 -10.55 -6.33 11.38
C ASN A 360 -10.92 -7.56 10.55
N ALA A 361 -12.05 -7.52 9.83
CA ALA A 361 -12.44 -8.59 8.90
C ALA A 361 -11.43 -8.76 7.75
N TRP A 362 -10.58 -7.78 7.49
CA TRP A 362 -9.60 -7.79 6.40
C TRP A 362 -8.16 -7.80 6.91
N CYS A 363 -7.96 -8.15 8.18
CA CYS A 363 -6.65 -8.27 8.81
C CYS A 363 -5.88 -9.50 8.28
N ASN A 364 -4.56 -9.38 8.07
CA ASN A 364 -3.64 -10.50 7.91
C ASN A 364 -3.37 -11.16 9.27
N ALA A 365 -4.37 -11.84 9.85
CA ALA A 365 -4.35 -12.33 11.23
C ALA A 365 -3.23 -13.37 11.52
N GLN A 366 -2.74 -14.02 10.47
CA GLN A 366 -1.66 -14.99 10.54
C GLN A 366 -0.26 -14.34 10.44
N GLY A 367 -0.16 -13.01 10.39
CA GLY A 367 1.07 -12.31 10.04
C GLY A 367 1.46 -12.51 8.59
N VAL A 368 2.53 -11.85 8.15
CA VAL A 368 3.00 -11.88 6.76
C VAL A 368 4.51 -12.08 6.67
N ILE A 369 4.95 -12.77 5.61
CA ILE A 369 6.32 -12.74 5.12
C ILE A 369 6.28 -12.33 3.66
N ALA A 370 6.90 -11.19 3.33
CA ALA A 370 7.11 -10.77 1.95
C ALA A 370 8.54 -11.13 1.54
N TYR A 371 8.69 -11.69 0.34
CA TYR A 371 9.97 -12.18 -0.17
C TYR A 371 10.08 -11.94 -1.67
N TYR A 372 11.30 -11.70 -2.13
CA TYR A 372 11.65 -11.72 -3.55
C TYR A 372 12.18 -13.10 -3.97
N ASP A 373 13.07 -13.68 -3.16
CA ASP A 373 13.71 -14.98 -3.41
C ASP A 373 13.09 -16.07 -2.54
N GLN A 374 12.65 -17.16 -3.19
CA GLN A 374 12.06 -18.31 -2.52
C GLN A 374 13.05 -19.04 -1.62
N GLU A 375 14.35 -19.07 -1.96
CA GLU A 375 15.34 -19.73 -1.10
C GLU A 375 15.54 -18.98 0.22
N VAL A 376 15.49 -17.64 0.19
CA VAL A 376 15.50 -16.81 1.41
C VAL A 376 14.27 -17.10 2.27
N LEU A 377 13.08 -17.25 1.66
CA LEU A 377 11.86 -17.60 2.39
C LEU A 377 11.98 -18.94 3.11
N LEU A 378 12.53 -19.95 2.44
CA LEU A 378 12.71 -21.28 3.01
C LEU A 378 13.72 -21.27 4.15
N ALA A 379 14.84 -20.56 3.99
CA ALA A 379 15.83 -20.37 5.05
C ALA A 379 15.20 -19.68 6.27
N LEU A 380 14.37 -18.64 6.07
CA LEU A 380 13.64 -18.00 7.16
C LEU A 380 12.69 -18.97 7.87
N ALA A 381 11.91 -19.74 7.11
CA ALA A 381 10.98 -20.72 7.68
C ALA A 381 11.70 -21.77 8.53
N GLU A 382 12.86 -22.24 8.08
CA GLU A 382 13.69 -23.18 8.83
C GLU A 382 14.14 -22.60 10.18
N HIS A 383 14.75 -21.40 10.18
CA HIS A 383 15.26 -20.77 11.40
C HIS A 383 14.14 -20.43 12.39
N LEU A 384 12.99 -19.97 11.89
CA LEU A 384 11.83 -19.61 12.71
C LEU A 384 11.06 -20.82 13.26
N SER A 385 11.26 -22.01 12.69
CA SER A 385 10.60 -23.25 13.13
C SER A 385 11.35 -23.98 14.24
N ARG A 386 12.64 -23.65 14.48
CA ARG A 386 13.49 -24.25 15.54
C ARG A 386 13.14 -23.80 16.97
N LYS A 387 11.85 -23.60 17.25
CA LYS A 387 11.32 -23.13 18.55
C LYS A 387 11.73 -24.00 19.73
#